data_AF-A0A517TA79-F1
#
_entry.id   AF-A0A517TA79-F1
#
_cell.length_a   1.000
_cell.length_b   1.000
_cell.length_c   1.000
_cell.angle_alpha   90.00
_cell.angle_beta   90.00
_cell.angle_gamma   90.00
#
_symmetry.space_group_name_H-M   'P 1'
#
loop_
_entity.id
_entity.type
_entity.pdbx_description
1 polymer ?
#
loop_
_entity_poly.entity_id
_entity_poly.type
_entity_poly.pdbx_seq_one_letter_code
_entity_poly.pdbx_strand_id
1 'polypeptide(L)'
;MSTQQQKLSKSEISRAFQEGTGAHYPVILSPAQLGKLIGVSPKTIYDWIAKGRLDGAFRKRGKHNLIWRDRALDILFNGKEWN
;
A
#
# COMPACT_ATOMS: atom_id res chain seq x y z
N MET A 1 -9.90 2.95 -26.39
CA MET A 1 -10.57 3.26 -25.12
C MET A 1 -9.53 3.81 -24.18
N SER A 2 -9.55 5.11 -23.89
CA SER A 2 -8.64 5.74 -22.94
C SER A 2 -9.01 5.26 -21.54
N THR A 3 -8.23 4.32 -21.00
CA THR A 3 -8.34 3.88 -19.61
C THR A 3 -7.99 5.06 -18.72
N GLN A 4 -8.96 5.87 -18.32
CA GLN A 4 -8.74 6.86 -17.26
C GLN A 4 -8.40 6.05 -16.01
N GLN A 5 -7.13 6.05 -15.62
CA GLN A 5 -6.66 5.50 -14.36
C GLN A 5 -7.39 6.27 -13.25
N GLN A 6 -8.41 5.64 -12.66
CA GLN A 6 -9.17 6.24 -11.57
C GLN A 6 -8.25 6.35 -10.36
N LYS A 7 -7.81 7.58 -10.09
CA LYS A 7 -7.07 7.90 -8.88
C LYS A 7 -7.99 7.74 -7.67
N LEU A 8 -7.51 7.08 -6.63
CA LEU A 8 -8.21 6.96 -5.35
C LEU A 8 -7.94 8.19 -4.49
N SER A 9 -8.96 8.93 -4.09
CA SER A 9 -8.78 10.00 -3.11
C SER A 9 -8.39 9.43 -1.74
N LYS A 10 -7.70 10.24 -0.93
CA LYS A 10 -7.35 9.87 0.46
C LYS A 10 -8.59 9.56 1.31
N SER A 11 -9.69 10.28 1.07
CA SER A 11 -10.97 10.03 1.72
C SER A 11 -11.57 8.68 1.34
N GLU A 12 -11.48 8.30 0.07
CA GLU A 12 -11.96 6.98 -0.39
C GLU A 12 -11.13 5.85 0.22
N ILE A 13 -9.81 6.01 0.25
CA ILE A 13 -8.91 5.05 0.92
C ILE A 13 -9.31 4.92 2.39
N SER A 14 -9.40 6.04 3.12
CA SER A 14 -9.72 6.01 4.56
C SER A 14 -11.08 5.36 4.83
N ARG A 15 -12.11 5.75 4.06
CA ARG A 15 -13.47 5.25 4.20
C ARG A 15 -13.57 3.75 3.95
N ALA A 16 -12.79 3.19 3.02
CA ALA A 16 -12.77 1.76 2.74
C ALA A 16 -12.36 0.90 3.94
N PHE A 17 -11.72 1.49 4.95
CA PHE A 17 -11.27 0.78 6.15
C PHE A 17 -12.02 1.16 7.43
N GLN A 18 -13.09 1.95 7.36
CA GLN A 18 -13.87 2.33 8.54
C GLN A 18 -14.77 1.19 9.04
N GLU A 19 -15.19 0.27 8.17
CA GLU A 19 -16.17 -0.78 8.50
C GLU A 19 -15.85 -2.13 7.80
N GLY A 20 -16.46 -3.21 8.28
CA GLY A 20 -16.41 -4.53 7.64
C GLY A 20 -15.01 -5.17 7.59
N THR A 21 -14.66 -5.75 6.45
CA THR A 21 -13.36 -6.41 6.22
C THR A 21 -12.16 -5.45 6.37
N GLY A 22 -12.40 -4.14 6.23
CA GLY A 22 -11.42 -3.09 6.45
C GLY A 22 -10.88 -3.06 7.88
N ALA A 23 -11.65 -3.52 8.87
CA ALA A 23 -11.23 -3.61 10.27
C ALA A 23 -10.08 -4.62 10.50
N HIS A 24 -9.89 -5.59 9.59
CA HIS A 24 -8.80 -6.58 9.70
C HIS A 24 -7.44 -6.03 9.28
N TYR A 25 -7.39 -4.87 8.63
CA TYR A 25 -6.16 -4.26 8.15
C TYR A 25 -5.83 -3.05 9.04
N PRO A 26 -4.88 -3.16 9.99
CA PRO A 26 -4.50 -2.03 10.83
C PRO A 26 -3.86 -0.89 10.00
N VAL A 27 -3.77 0.30 10.60
CA VAL A 27 -3.13 1.48 9.98
C VAL A 27 -1.67 1.20 9.60
N ILE A 28 -0.97 0.39 10.40
CA ILE A 28 0.40 -0.05 10.14
C ILE A 28 0.39 -1.52 9.74
N LEU A 29 0.84 -1.81 8.52
CA LEU A 29 0.92 -3.16 7.97
C LEU A 29 2.35 -3.68 7.98
N SER A 30 2.46 -5.00 8.13
CA SER A 30 3.64 -5.75 7.70
C SER A 30 3.64 -5.94 6.17
N PRO A 31 4.79 -6.29 5.55
CA PRO A 31 4.85 -6.61 4.12
C PRO A 31 3.89 -7.73 3.71
N ALA A 32 3.69 -8.74 4.58
CA ALA A 32 2.76 -9.83 4.31
C ALA A 32 1.30 -9.36 4.31
N GLN A 33 0.91 -8.48 5.24
CA GLN A 33 -0.45 -7.93 5.28
C GLN A 33 -0.72 -7.01 4.09
N LEU A 34 0.24 -6.17 3.69
CA LEU A 34 0.08 -5.35 2.49
C LEU A 34 -0.05 -6.23 1.24
N GLY A 35 0.79 -7.26 1.11
CA GLY A 35 0.69 -8.22 0.01
C GLY A 35 -0.68 -8.87 -0.07
N LYS A 36 -1.20 -9.36 1.06
CA LYS A 36 -2.55 -9.93 1.14
C LYS A 36 -3.63 -8.92 0.77
N LEU A 37 -3.51 -7.67 1.23
CA LEU A 37 -4.47 -6.60 0.96
C LEU A 37 -4.61 -6.29 -0.53
N ILE A 38 -3.50 -6.27 -1.27
CA ILE A 38 -3.49 -5.89 -2.69
C ILE A 38 -3.32 -7.09 -3.65
N GLY A 39 -3.35 -8.32 -3.13
CA GLY A 39 -3.29 -9.54 -3.93
C GLY A 39 -1.91 -9.87 -4.53
N VAL A 40 -0.81 -9.47 -3.88
CA VAL A 40 0.56 -9.79 -4.33
C VAL A 40 1.37 -10.54 -3.28
N SER A 41 2.44 -11.19 -3.71
CA SER A 41 3.32 -11.91 -2.79
C SER A 41 4.06 -10.94 -1.84
N PRO A 42 4.40 -11.35 -0.60
CA PRO A 42 5.26 -10.54 0.27
C PRO A 42 6.62 -10.23 -0.36
N LYS A 43 7.14 -11.14 -1.19
CA LYS A 43 8.39 -10.95 -1.95
C LYS A 43 8.30 -9.76 -2.89
N THR A 44 7.16 -9.58 -3.56
CA THR A 44 6.89 -8.41 -4.41
C THR A 44 6.93 -7.12 -3.60
N ILE A 45 6.37 -7.11 -2.40
CA ILE A 45 6.42 -5.94 -1.50
C ILE A 45 7.86 -5.60 -1.11
N TYR A 46 8.68 -6.60 -0.78
CA TYR A 46 10.11 -6.38 -0.49
C TYR A 46 10.88 -5.85 -1.69
N ASP A 47 10.61 -6.36 -2.89
CA ASP A 47 11.21 -5.87 -4.14
C ASP A 47 10.86 -4.39 -4.38
N TRP A 48 9.61 -3.99 -4.16
CA TRP A 48 9.20 -2.59 -4.27
C TRP A 48 9.87 -1.69 -3.24
N ILE A 49 10.00 -2.15 -1.99
CA ILE A 49 10.75 -1.45 -0.95
C ILE A 49 12.21 -1.26 -1.37
N ALA A 50 12.86 -2.31 -1.87
CA ALA A 50 14.25 -2.26 -2.30
C ALA A 50 14.47 -1.31 -3.50
N LYS A 51 13.45 -1.15 -4.35
CA LYS A 51 13.46 -0.26 -5.52
C LYS A 51 12.99 1.17 -5.22
N GLY A 52 12.74 1.52 -3.95
CA GLY A 52 12.26 2.85 -3.55
C GLY A 52 10.81 3.17 -3.96
N ARG A 53 10.05 2.16 -4.41
CA ARG A 53 8.69 2.33 -4.95
C ARG A 53 7.64 2.59 -3.88
N LEU A 54 7.98 2.39 -2.61
CA LEU A 54 7.14 2.67 -1.44
C LEU A 54 7.75 3.74 -0.52
N ASP A 55 8.72 4.52 -1.02
CA ASP A 55 9.39 5.54 -0.22
C ASP A 55 8.40 6.55 0.36
N GLY A 56 8.58 6.89 1.64
CA GLY A 56 7.65 7.75 2.39
C GLY A 56 6.40 7.05 2.93
N ALA A 57 6.13 5.80 2.53
CA ALA A 57 5.04 4.98 3.06
C ALA A 57 5.49 3.91 4.07
N PHE A 58 6.80 3.70 4.29
CA PHE A 58 7.26 2.73 5.29
C PHE A 58 8.42 3.26 6.13
N ARG A 59 8.69 2.57 7.24
CA ARG A 59 9.88 2.74 8.07
C ARG A 59 10.45 1.39 8.45
N LYS A 60 11.77 1.23 8.34
CA LYS A 60 12.48 0.05 8.84
C LYS A 60 12.78 0.20 10.34
N ARG A 61 12.46 -0.83 11.13
CA ARG A 61 12.79 -0.95 12.56
C ARG A 61 13.38 -2.33 12.81
N GLY A 62 14.71 -2.41 12.90
CA GLY A 62 15.44 -3.68 12.94
C GLY A 62 15.17 -4.49 11.67
N LYS A 63 14.69 -5.73 11.83
CA LYS A 63 14.32 -6.62 10.72
C LYS A 63 12.91 -6.38 10.15
N HIS A 64 12.13 -5.47 10.74
CA HIS A 64 10.74 -5.26 10.38
C HIS A 64 10.56 -4.01 9.52
N ASN A 65 9.78 -4.11 8.45
CA ASN A 65 9.25 -2.96 7.71
C ASN A 65 7.83 -2.66 8.21
N LEU A 66 7.62 -1.46 8.72
CA LEU A 66 6.33 -0.96 9.20
C LEU A 66 5.77 -0.03 8.14
N ILE A 67 4.68 -0.43 7.50
CA ILE A 67 4.13 0.25 6.31
C ILE A 67 2.84 0.97 6.69
N TRP A 68 2.78 2.28 6.44
CA TRP A 68 1.58 3.08 6.57
C TRP A 68 0.60 2.71 5.46
N ARG A 69 -0.50 2.02 5.81
CA ARG A 69 -1.49 1.48 4.87
C ARG A 69 -1.95 2.51 3.85
N ASP A 70 -2.50 3.62 4.33
CA ASP A 70 -3.15 4.61 3.47
C ASP A 70 -2.14 5.31 2.54
N ARG A 71 -0.91 5.55 3.02
CA ARG A 71 0.17 6.11 2.19
C ARG A 71 0.65 5.13 1.14
N ALA A 72 0.76 3.85 1.49
CA ALA A 72 1.15 2.82 0.54
C ALA A 72 0.09 2.69 -0.56
N LEU A 73 -1.20 2.71 -0.22
CA LEU A 73 -2.28 2.69 -1.21
C LEU A 73 -2.28 3.96 -2.07
N ASP A 74 -2.08 5.14 -1.48
CA ASP A 74 -1.94 6.39 -2.24
C ASP A 74 -0.81 6.31 -3.27
N ILE A 75 0.37 5.80 -2.88
CA ILE A 75 1.49 5.61 -3.81
C ILE A 75 1.16 4.59 -4.90
N LEU A 76 0.55 3.46 -4.54
CA LEU A 76 0.29 2.37 -5.48
C LEU A 76 -0.79 2.72 -6.51
N PHE A 77 -1.82 3.46 -6.10
CA PHE A 77 -2.96 3.77 -6.97
C PHE A 77 -2.85 5.15 -7.65
N ASN A 78 -2.12 6.10 -7.05
CA ASN A 78 -2.01 7.48 -7.56
C ASN A 78 -0.59 7.88 -7.96
N GLY A 79 0.41 7.06 -7.62
CA GLY A 79 1.78 7.28 -8.01
C GLY A 79 2.00 7.16 -9.52
N LYS A 80 3.21 7.50 -9.95
CA LYS A 80 3.61 7.30 -11.34
C LYS A 80 3.74 5.80 -11.61
N GLU A 81 3.38 5.37 -12.82
CA GLU A 81 3.72 4.02 -13.26
C GLU A 81 5.22 3.79 -13.16
N TRP A 82 5.59 2.58 -12.77
CA TRP A 82 6.99 2.20 -12.68
C TRP A 82 7.44 1.65 -14.02
N ASN A 83 8.28 2.41 -14.73
CA ASN A 83 9.01 1.92 -15.90
C ASN A 83 10.12 0.94 -15.51
#